data_AF-A2GTG8-F1
#
_entry.id   AF-A2GTG8-F1
#
_cell.length_a   1.000
_cell.length_b   1.000
_cell.length_c   1.000
_cell.angle_alpha   90.00
_cell.angle_beta   90.00
_cell.angle_gamma   90.00
#
_symmetry.space_group_name_H-M   'P 1'
#
loop_
_entity.id
_entity.type
_entity.pdbx_description
1 polymer ?
#
loop_
_entity_poly.entity_id
_entity_poly.type
_entity_poly.pdbx_seq_one_letter_code
_entity_poly.pdbx_strand_id
1 'polypeptide(L)'
;LLNPGRKVETCWPEDGTSFDQMFGACSSAYEECRADTTAVYLAFFDEVLDIFNVAKDKSVRRNFLFVTIVKMLVAGLCSMWCYSAEAQRWTQAHSAARFAILRACIMWGRGAAEVKKLPDGGYQLFVDINKLDGIQDAITRLLKHLTYYKSTCLPGPGAEFFAAMTAIDDRWMAVKKFIDAPPGKKPAYCGGVVRGEAGNYKIESVVQDKATPLDVALTFVENINRASQ
;
A
#
# COMPACT_ATOMS: atom_id res chain seq x y z
N LEU A 1 -5.18 -3.75 -23.44
CA LEU A 1 -5.65 -4.68 -22.38
C LEU A 1 -7.15 -4.88 -22.47
N LEU A 2 -7.94 -3.84 -22.25
CA LEU A 2 -9.39 -3.91 -22.42
C LEU A 2 -9.73 -3.77 -23.91
N ASN A 3 -10.14 -4.87 -24.53
CA ASN A 3 -10.70 -4.91 -25.89
C ASN A 3 -12.09 -5.53 -25.80
N PRO A 4 -13.17 -4.76 -26.02
CA PRO A 4 -14.55 -5.26 -25.91
C PRO A 4 -14.87 -6.45 -26.83
N GLY A 5 -14.15 -6.60 -27.95
CA GLY A 5 -14.33 -7.71 -28.89
C GLY A 5 -13.49 -8.95 -28.58
N ARG A 6 -12.59 -8.90 -27.59
CA ARG A 6 -11.74 -10.03 -27.23
C ARG A 6 -12.45 -10.94 -26.23
N LYS A 7 -12.61 -12.22 -26.59
CA LYS A 7 -13.10 -13.25 -25.67
C LYS A 7 -12.04 -13.54 -24.60
N VAL A 8 -12.48 -13.69 -23.35
CA VAL A 8 -11.65 -14.20 -22.24
C VAL A 8 -11.64 -15.74 -22.33
N GLU A 9 -10.45 -16.33 -22.40
CA GLU A 9 -10.26 -17.78 -22.59
C GLU A 9 -9.91 -18.51 -21.30
N THR A 10 -9.61 -17.77 -20.23
CA THR A 10 -9.18 -18.27 -18.93
C THR A 10 -10.24 -18.01 -17.87
N CYS A 11 -10.39 -18.93 -16.92
CA CYS A 11 -11.31 -18.81 -15.79
C CYS A 11 -10.64 -19.31 -14.51
N TRP A 12 -11.25 -18.99 -13.37
CA TRP A 12 -10.83 -19.52 -12.09
C TRP A 12 -11.11 -21.03 -12.02
N PRO A 13 -10.17 -21.83 -11.48
CA PRO A 13 -10.37 -23.27 -11.32
C PRO A 13 -11.62 -23.61 -10.50
N GLU A 14 -12.36 -24.63 -10.93
CA GLU A 14 -13.58 -25.11 -10.22
C GLU A 14 -13.27 -25.84 -8.90
N ASP A 15 -12.01 -26.26 -8.71
CA ASP A 15 -11.53 -26.92 -7.49
C ASP A 15 -11.40 -25.97 -6.28
N GLY A 16 -11.75 -24.69 -6.47
CA GLY A 16 -11.71 -23.67 -5.42
C GLY A 16 -10.33 -23.04 -5.22
N THR A 17 -9.36 -23.29 -6.11
CA THR A 17 -8.04 -22.65 -6.05
C THR A 17 -8.17 -21.12 -6.00
N SER A 18 -7.63 -20.51 -4.95
CA SER A 18 -7.74 -19.09 -4.67
C SER A 18 -6.73 -18.23 -5.45
N PHE A 19 -6.98 -16.92 -5.47
CA PHE A 19 -6.02 -15.94 -6.00
C PHE A 19 -4.64 -16.06 -5.34
N ASP A 20 -4.60 -16.26 -4.03
CA ASP A 20 -3.33 -16.38 -3.29
C ASP A 20 -2.54 -17.62 -3.70
N GLN A 21 -3.23 -18.74 -3.91
CA GLN A 21 -2.61 -19.97 -4.39
C GLN A 21 -2.08 -19.81 -5.82
N MET A 22 -2.79 -19.09 -6.69
CA MET A 22 -2.42 -18.92 -8.09
C MET A 22 -1.32 -17.87 -8.31
N PHE A 23 -1.37 -16.74 -7.63
CA PHE A 23 -0.37 -15.65 -7.76
C PHE A 23 0.83 -15.84 -6.83
N GLY A 24 0.75 -16.78 -5.88
CA GLY A 24 1.85 -17.20 -5.02
C GLY A 24 2.46 -16.04 -4.24
N ALA A 25 3.80 -15.97 -4.23
CA ALA A 25 4.55 -15.03 -3.40
C ALA A 25 4.23 -13.54 -3.65
N CYS A 26 3.70 -13.19 -4.82
CA CYS A 26 3.34 -11.80 -5.12
C CYS A 26 1.90 -11.44 -4.75
N SER A 27 1.03 -12.41 -4.43
CA SER A 27 -0.42 -12.21 -4.30
C SER A 27 -0.76 -11.10 -3.29
N SER A 28 -0.16 -11.14 -2.11
CA SER A 28 -0.39 -10.14 -1.06
C SER A 28 0.01 -8.73 -1.53
N ALA A 29 1.25 -8.54 -2.01
CA ALA A 29 1.71 -7.23 -2.49
C ALA A 29 0.91 -6.73 -3.70
N TYR A 30 0.48 -7.64 -4.58
CA TYR A 30 -0.34 -7.34 -5.73
C TYR A 30 -1.72 -6.81 -5.32
N GLU A 31 -2.39 -7.48 -4.37
CA GLU A 31 -3.71 -7.07 -3.90
C GLU A 31 -3.65 -5.78 -3.09
N GLU A 32 -2.62 -5.60 -2.25
CA GLU A 32 -2.36 -4.33 -1.58
C GLU A 32 -2.15 -3.20 -2.59
N CYS A 33 -1.43 -3.45 -3.69
CA CYS A 33 -1.27 -2.48 -4.76
C CYS A 33 -2.60 -2.12 -5.40
N ARG A 34 -3.46 -3.11 -5.65
CA ARG A 34 -4.80 -2.86 -6.20
C ARG A 34 -5.66 -2.04 -5.24
N ALA A 35 -5.61 -2.35 -3.94
CA ALA A 35 -6.34 -1.64 -2.90
C ALA A 35 -5.85 -0.19 -2.73
N ASP A 36 -4.55 0.02 -2.52
CA ASP A 36 -3.94 1.35 -2.38
C ASP A 36 -4.15 2.20 -3.66
N THR A 37 -4.02 1.60 -4.85
CA THR A 37 -4.30 2.28 -6.13
C THR A 37 -5.77 2.70 -6.22
N THR A 38 -6.69 1.85 -5.76
CA THR A 38 -8.14 2.17 -5.73
C THR A 38 -8.41 3.34 -4.79
N ALA A 39 -7.76 3.39 -3.61
CA ALA A 39 -7.91 4.51 -2.68
C ALA A 39 -7.47 5.84 -3.30
N VAL A 40 -6.31 5.85 -4.00
CA VAL A 40 -5.84 7.04 -4.71
C VAL A 40 -6.76 7.41 -5.87
N TYR A 41 -7.25 6.44 -6.63
CA TYR A 41 -8.20 6.67 -7.72
C TYR A 41 -9.50 7.32 -7.22
N LEU A 42 -10.07 6.80 -6.13
CA LEU A 42 -11.32 7.30 -5.55
C LEU A 42 -11.17 8.72 -4.98
N ALA A 43 -9.97 9.14 -4.59
CA ALA A 43 -9.72 10.51 -4.10
C ALA A 43 -9.95 11.60 -5.17
N PHE A 44 -10.04 11.24 -6.45
CA PHE A 44 -10.35 12.18 -7.54
C PHE A 44 -11.86 12.49 -7.68
N PHE A 45 -12.72 11.82 -6.91
CA PHE A 45 -14.17 11.92 -7.05
C PHE A 45 -14.80 12.70 -5.89
N ASP A 46 -15.51 13.77 -6.22
CA ASP A 46 -16.15 14.67 -5.26
C ASP A 46 -17.19 13.96 -4.39
N GLU A 47 -17.84 12.93 -4.94
CA GLU A 47 -18.84 12.09 -4.26
C GLU A 47 -18.21 11.28 -3.11
N VAL A 48 -16.97 10.84 -3.28
CA VAL A 48 -16.22 10.15 -2.22
C VAL A 48 -15.86 11.15 -1.13
N LEU A 49 -15.42 12.35 -1.50
CA LEU A 49 -15.07 13.41 -0.55
C LEU A 49 -16.30 13.91 0.24
N ASP A 50 -17.50 13.87 -0.36
CA ASP A 50 -18.76 14.18 0.29
C ASP A 50 -19.05 13.22 1.46
N ILE A 51 -18.77 11.91 1.32
CA ILE A 51 -18.96 10.91 2.38
C ILE A 51 -18.14 11.26 3.63
N PHE A 52 -16.92 11.78 3.45
CA PHE A 52 -16.02 12.17 4.53
C PHE A 52 -16.21 13.62 5.01
N ASN A 53 -17.25 14.32 4.53
CA ASN A 53 -17.54 15.72 4.86
C ASN A 53 -16.36 16.68 4.57
N VAL A 54 -15.56 16.40 3.53
CA VAL A 54 -14.53 17.34 3.08
C VAL A 54 -15.22 18.55 2.47
N ALA A 55 -14.84 19.75 2.90
CA ALA A 55 -15.46 21.01 2.45
C ALA A 55 -15.55 21.07 0.91
N LYS A 56 -16.67 21.58 0.38
CA LYS A 56 -16.95 21.66 -1.08
C LYS A 56 -16.12 22.72 -1.81
N ASP A 57 -15.31 23.49 -1.08
CA ASP A 57 -14.39 24.44 -1.69
C ASP A 57 -13.37 23.73 -2.60
N LYS A 58 -13.29 24.19 -3.85
CA LYS A 58 -12.44 23.55 -4.87
C LYS A 58 -10.96 23.60 -4.51
N SER A 59 -10.49 24.67 -3.85
CA SER A 59 -9.09 24.80 -3.45
C SER A 59 -8.76 23.82 -2.32
N VAL A 60 -9.67 23.66 -1.35
CA VAL A 60 -9.53 22.68 -0.25
C VAL A 60 -9.47 21.26 -0.80
N ARG A 61 -10.40 20.88 -1.69
CA ARG A 61 -10.41 19.53 -2.28
C ARG A 61 -9.20 19.26 -3.15
N ARG A 62 -8.76 20.26 -3.93
CA ARG A 62 -7.53 20.17 -4.71
C ARG A 62 -6.30 19.95 -3.82
N ASN A 63 -6.20 20.66 -2.70
CA ASN A 63 -5.12 20.48 -1.74
C ASN A 63 -5.21 19.10 -1.04
N PHE A 64 -6.40 18.65 -0.68
CA PHE A 64 -6.62 17.32 -0.11
C PHE A 64 -6.15 16.20 -1.05
N LEU A 65 -6.54 16.28 -2.34
CA LEU A 65 -6.10 15.35 -3.38
C LEU A 65 -4.57 15.39 -3.54
N PHE A 66 -4.00 16.61 -3.62
CA PHE A 66 -2.56 16.79 -3.75
C PHE A 66 -1.79 16.15 -2.60
N VAL A 67 -2.19 16.41 -1.35
CA VAL A 67 -1.57 15.83 -0.15
C VAL A 67 -1.73 14.30 -0.14
N THR A 68 -2.89 13.77 -0.53
CA THR A 68 -3.13 12.33 -0.65
C THR A 68 -2.15 11.68 -1.62
N ILE A 69 -1.98 12.27 -2.81
CA ILE A 69 -1.03 11.80 -3.83
C ILE A 69 0.40 11.89 -3.31
N VAL A 70 0.82 13.05 -2.80
CA VAL A 70 2.19 13.26 -2.30
C VAL A 70 2.51 12.26 -1.18
N LYS A 71 1.58 12.05 -0.23
CA LYS A 71 1.75 11.08 0.86
C LYS A 71 1.95 9.66 0.33
N MET A 72 1.19 9.25 -0.68
CA MET A 72 1.35 7.93 -1.32
C MET A 72 2.73 7.79 -1.99
N LEU A 73 3.13 8.77 -2.78
CA LEU A 73 4.39 8.74 -3.53
C LEU A 73 5.62 8.81 -2.59
N VAL A 74 5.55 9.65 -1.56
CA VAL A 74 6.57 9.70 -0.50
C VAL A 74 6.65 8.38 0.24
N ALA A 75 5.51 7.75 0.58
CA ALA A 75 5.52 6.44 1.23
C ALA A 75 6.14 5.36 0.32
N GLY A 76 5.88 5.38 -0.98
CA GLY A 76 6.53 4.50 -1.96
C GLY A 76 8.04 4.70 -2.03
N LEU A 77 8.51 5.95 -1.97
CA LEU A 77 9.93 6.27 -1.96
C LEU A 77 10.57 5.84 -0.62
N CYS A 78 10.07 6.35 0.50
CA CYS A 78 10.64 6.09 1.82
C CYS A 78 10.58 4.61 2.22
N SER A 79 9.63 3.81 1.72
CA SER A 79 9.55 2.38 2.08
C SER A 79 10.50 1.48 1.29
N MET A 80 11.34 2.03 0.42
CA MET A 80 12.38 1.26 -0.28
C MET A 80 13.39 0.60 0.67
N TRP A 81 13.50 1.04 1.94
CA TRP A 81 14.29 0.32 2.95
C TRP A 81 13.81 -1.13 3.16
N CYS A 82 12.52 -1.43 2.88
CA CYS A 82 11.96 -2.78 2.93
C CYS A 82 12.39 -3.67 1.75
N TYR A 83 13.18 -3.17 0.80
CA TYR A 83 13.75 -4.02 -0.24
C TYR A 83 15.09 -4.62 0.21
N SER A 84 15.18 -5.95 0.23
CA SER A 84 16.43 -6.67 0.46
C SER A 84 17.16 -6.87 -0.86
N ALA A 85 18.31 -6.20 -1.01
CA ALA A 85 19.17 -6.37 -2.18
C ALA A 85 19.89 -7.72 -2.19
N GLU A 86 20.16 -8.32 -1.03
CA GLU A 86 20.74 -9.67 -0.95
C GLU A 86 19.75 -10.73 -1.44
N ALA A 87 18.50 -10.66 -0.95
CA ALA A 87 17.47 -11.62 -1.32
C ALA A 87 16.68 -11.22 -2.59
N GLN A 88 17.05 -10.10 -3.23
CA GLN A 88 16.41 -9.52 -4.42
C GLN A 88 14.88 -9.45 -4.31
N ARG A 89 14.36 -9.13 -3.11
CA ARG A 89 12.92 -9.15 -2.83
C ARG A 89 12.48 -8.09 -1.83
N TRP A 90 11.21 -7.71 -1.94
CA TRP A 90 10.53 -6.90 -0.95
C TRP A 90 10.20 -7.73 0.30
N THR A 91 10.41 -7.16 1.48
CA THR A 91 10.11 -7.79 2.77
C THR A 91 8.76 -7.35 3.34
N GLN A 92 8.10 -6.36 2.74
CA GLN A 92 6.80 -5.86 3.17
C GLN A 92 5.90 -5.57 1.95
N ALA A 93 4.71 -6.18 1.96
CA ALA A 93 3.78 -6.18 0.82
C ALA A 93 3.30 -4.78 0.41
N HIS A 94 2.88 -3.95 1.36
CA HIS A 94 2.41 -2.59 1.09
C HIS A 94 3.55 -1.68 0.56
N SER A 95 4.80 -1.95 0.88
CA SER A 95 5.96 -1.15 0.48
C SER A 95 6.26 -1.40 -0.99
N ALA A 96 6.22 -2.67 -1.40
CA ALA A 96 6.25 -3.06 -2.81
C ALA A 96 5.09 -2.42 -3.59
N ALA A 97 3.87 -2.49 -3.04
CA ALA A 97 2.67 -1.88 -3.62
C ALA A 97 2.83 -0.36 -3.83
N ARG A 98 3.22 0.39 -2.79
CA ARG A 98 3.41 1.84 -2.86
C ARG A 98 4.53 2.23 -3.80
N PHE A 99 5.59 1.42 -3.88
CA PHE A 99 6.65 1.62 -4.86
C PHE A 99 6.15 1.39 -6.29
N ALA A 100 5.32 0.37 -6.54
CA ALA A 100 4.67 0.17 -7.84
C ALA A 100 3.79 1.37 -8.25
N ILE A 101 3.04 1.94 -7.29
CA ILE A 101 2.26 3.16 -7.51
C ILE A 101 3.16 4.35 -7.85
N LEU A 102 4.24 4.55 -7.10
CA LEU A 102 5.25 5.57 -7.40
C LEU A 102 5.82 5.42 -8.82
N ARG A 103 6.23 4.20 -9.18
CA ARG A 103 6.75 3.88 -10.52
C ARG A 103 5.72 4.16 -11.60
N ALA A 104 4.45 3.79 -11.42
CA ALA A 104 3.39 4.06 -12.37
C ALA A 104 3.21 5.57 -12.60
N CYS A 105 3.16 6.36 -11.53
CA CYS A 105 3.03 7.82 -11.61
C CYS A 105 4.22 8.48 -12.31
N ILE A 106 5.45 7.99 -12.12
CA ILE A 106 6.63 8.51 -12.83
C ILE A 106 6.61 8.11 -14.31
N MET A 107 6.28 6.86 -14.61
CA MET A 107 6.33 6.32 -15.97
C MET A 107 5.19 6.81 -16.86
N TRP A 108 3.99 6.94 -16.31
CA TRP A 108 2.76 7.22 -17.07
C TRP A 108 2.12 8.54 -16.69
N GLY A 109 2.62 9.25 -15.67
CA GLY A 109 2.01 10.47 -15.15
C GLY A 109 2.24 11.72 -15.99
N ARG A 110 2.69 11.60 -17.24
CA ARG A 110 2.88 12.74 -18.17
C ARG A 110 3.73 13.89 -17.59
N GLY A 111 4.76 13.53 -16.81
CA GLY A 111 5.66 14.48 -16.14
C GLY A 111 5.07 15.15 -14.89
N ALA A 112 3.98 14.62 -14.33
CA ALA A 112 3.39 15.11 -13.08
C ALA A 112 4.16 14.69 -11.83
N ALA A 113 4.96 13.62 -11.91
CA ALA A 113 5.83 13.17 -10.82
C ALA A 113 7.20 12.73 -11.33
N GLU A 114 8.25 13.04 -10.58
CA GLU A 114 9.62 12.65 -10.92
C GLU A 114 10.49 12.56 -9.67
N VAL A 115 11.42 11.60 -9.64
CA VAL A 115 12.51 11.58 -8.64
C VAL A 115 13.79 12.07 -9.32
N LYS A 116 14.21 13.30 -9.00
CA LYS A 116 15.40 13.94 -9.59
C LYS A 116 16.59 13.84 -8.67
N LYS A 117 17.76 13.66 -9.26
CA LYS A 117 19.04 13.83 -8.57
C LYS A 117 19.34 15.32 -8.44
N LEU A 118 19.70 15.76 -7.24
CA LEU A 118 20.07 17.14 -6.94
C LEU A 118 21.58 17.37 -7.15
N PRO A 119 22.04 18.63 -7.30
CA PRO A 119 23.45 18.95 -7.50
C PRO A 119 24.38 18.47 -6.37
N ASP A 120 23.86 18.38 -5.14
CA ASP A 120 24.57 17.86 -3.96
C ASP A 120 24.69 16.32 -3.93
N GLY A 121 24.13 15.65 -4.93
CA GLY A 121 24.13 14.20 -5.06
C GLY A 121 22.91 13.50 -4.46
N GLY A 122 22.07 14.22 -3.70
CA GLY A 122 20.83 13.71 -3.12
C GLY A 122 19.72 13.48 -4.15
N TYR A 123 18.55 13.04 -3.68
CA TYR A 123 17.37 12.86 -4.51
C TYR A 123 16.15 13.54 -3.90
N GLN A 124 15.28 14.08 -4.76
CA GLN A 124 14.03 14.70 -4.35
C GLN A 124 12.88 14.23 -5.23
N LEU A 125 11.75 13.94 -4.61
CA LEU A 125 10.47 13.70 -5.27
C LEU A 125 9.83 15.05 -5.61
N PHE A 126 9.56 15.25 -6.89
CA PHE A 126 8.80 16.39 -7.42
C PHE A 126 7.41 15.90 -7.81
N VAL A 127 6.38 16.65 -7.41
CA VAL A 127 4.98 16.43 -7.82
C VAL A 127 4.40 17.77 -8.25
N ASP A 128 3.92 17.85 -9.49
CA ASP A 128 3.33 19.06 -10.05
C ASP A 128 1.81 19.09 -9.76
N ILE A 129 1.41 19.97 -8.84
CA ILE A 129 0.00 20.18 -8.47
C ILE A 129 -0.87 20.59 -9.66
N ASN A 130 -0.28 21.09 -10.76
CA ASN A 130 -1.04 21.50 -11.94
C ASN A 130 -1.26 20.37 -12.95
N LYS A 131 -0.64 19.20 -12.74
CA LYS A 131 -0.72 18.04 -13.65
C LYS A 131 -1.29 16.78 -13.00
N LEU A 132 -2.19 16.95 -12.03
CA LEU A 132 -2.80 15.81 -11.30
C LEU A 132 -3.65 14.90 -12.19
N ASP A 133 -4.12 15.41 -13.34
CA ASP A 133 -4.75 14.61 -14.39
C ASP A 133 -3.79 13.53 -14.95
N GLY A 134 -2.49 13.85 -15.07
CA GLY A 134 -1.47 12.87 -15.43
C GLY A 134 -1.36 11.75 -14.40
N ILE A 135 -1.41 12.10 -13.11
CA ILE A 135 -1.42 11.11 -12.02
C ILE A 135 -2.69 10.25 -12.09
N GLN A 136 -3.86 10.86 -12.33
CA GLN A 136 -5.11 10.12 -12.49
C GLN A 136 -5.02 9.09 -13.61
N ASP A 137 -4.45 9.44 -14.77
CA ASP A 137 -4.26 8.51 -15.88
C ASP A 137 -3.33 7.35 -15.50
N ALA A 138 -2.22 7.64 -14.83
CA ALA A 138 -1.26 6.63 -14.39
C ALA A 138 -1.89 5.63 -13.41
N ILE A 139 -2.62 6.13 -12.41
CA ILE A 139 -3.35 5.35 -11.42
C ILE A 139 -4.45 4.51 -12.09
N THR A 140 -5.23 5.12 -12.98
CA THR A 140 -6.28 4.43 -13.74
C THR A 140 -5.70 3.29 -14.57
N ARG A 141 -4.56 3.54 -15.24
CA ARG A 141 -3.85 2.53 -16.02
C ARG A 141 -3.36 1.40 -15.13
N LEU A 142 -2.67 1.70 -14.03
CA LEU A 142 -2.20 0.69 -13.09
C LEU A 142 -3.36 -0.18 -12.58
N LEU A 143 -4.47 0.44 -12.15
CA LEU A 143 -5.64 -0.27 -11.67
C LEU A 143 -6.27 -1.19 -12.73
N LYS A 144 -6.34 -0.73 -13.98
CA LYS A 144 -6.81 -1.56 -15.11
C LYS A 144 -5.92 -2.76 -15.35
N HIS A 145 -4.60 -2.60 -15.33
CA HIS A 145 -3.66 -3.71 -15.47
C HIS A 145 -3.83 -4.72 -14.32
N LEU A 146 -3.80 -4.23 -13.08
CA LEU A 146 -3.92 -5.08 -11.88
C LEU A 146 -5.23 -5.87 -11.88
N THR A 147 -6.34 -5.18 -12.16
CA THR A 147 -7.68 -5.77 -12.18
C THR A 147 -7.84 -6.74 -13.34
N TYR A 148 -7.33 -6.40 -14.53
CA TYR A 148 -7.42 -7.28 -15.70
C TYR A 148 -6.80 -8.65 -15.42
N TYR A 149 -5.53 -8.73 -15.03
CA TYR A 149 -4.88 -10.02 -14.86
C TYR A 149 -5.50 -10.85 -13.73
N LYS A 150 -5.99 -10.20 -12.67
CA LYS A 150 -6.74 -10.88 -11.60
C LYS A 150 -8.07 -11.40 -12.12
N SER A 151 -8.92 -10.54 -12.68
CA SER A 151 -10.27 -10.91 -13.11
C SER A 151 -10.29 -11.92 -14.25
N THR A 152 -9.25 -11.95 -15.09
CA THR A 152 -9.11 -12.94 -16.17
C THR A 152 -8.26 -14.15 -15.79
N CYS A 153 -7.93 -14.37 -14.51
CA CYS A 153 -7.13 -15.52 -14.06
C CYS A 153 -5.83 -15.74 -14.86
N LEU A 154 -5.00 -14.69 -14.97
CA LEU A 154 -3.70 -14.71 -15.67
C LEU A 154 -2.52 -14.52 -14.69
N PRO A 155 -2.19 -15.53 -13.86
CA PRO A 155 -1.18 -15.39 -12.81
C PRO A 155 0.23 -15.12 -13.37
N GLY A 156 0.65 -15.78 -14.45
CA GLY A 156 1.97 -15.56 -15.06
C GLY A 156 2.15 -14.11 -15.55
N PRO A 157 1.35 -13.65 -16.53
CA PRO A 157 1.42 -12.26 -17.01
C PRO A 157 1.20 -11.22 -15.92
N GLY A 158 0.33 -11.51 -14.94
CA GLY A 158 0.11 -10.63 -13.79
C GLY A 158 1.33 -10.50 -12.89
N ALA A 159 1.98 -11.62 -12.56
CA ALA A 159 3.20 -11.65 -11.77
C ALA A 159 4.37 -10.96 -12.49
N GLU A 160 4.53 -11.20 -13.80
CA GLU A 160 5.55 -10.54 -14.63
C GLU A 160 5.36 -9.02 -14.66
N PHE A 161 4.13 -8.57 -14.90
CA PHE A 161 3.79 -7.15 -14.87
C PHE A 161 4.13 -6.53 -13.50
N PHE A 162 3.72 -7.19 -12.42
CA PHE A 162 3.93 -6.66 -11.07
C PHE A 162 5.41 -6.66 -10.68
N ALA A 163 6.17 -7.68 -11.06
CA ALA A 163 7.62 -7.74 -10.90
C ALA A 163 8.30 -6.56 -11.63
N ALA A 164 7.89 -6.26 -12.87
CA ALA A 164 8.41 -5.11 -13.61
C ALA A 164 8.10 -3.77 -12.93
N MET A 165 6.90 -3.63 -12.34
CA MET A 165 6.50 -2.43 -11.60
C MET A 165 7.22 -2.29 -10.25
N THR A 166 7.74 -3.37 -9.69
CA THR A 166 8.40 -3.42 -8.37
C THR A 166 9.92 -3.65 -8.46
N ALA A 167 10.48 -3.69 -9.67
CA ALA A 167 11.89 -3.91 -9.90
C ALA A 167 12.76 -2.74 -9.41
N ILE A 168 13.88 -3.08 -8.76
CA ILE A 168 14.87 -2.14 -8.24
C ILE A 168 16.13 -2.27 -9.10
N ASP A 169 16.25 -1.37 -10.08
CA ASP A 169 17.43 -1.21 -10.92
C ASP A 169 18.51 -0.34 -10.25
N ASP A 170 19.64 -0.13 -10.93
CA ASP A 170 20.77 0.66 -10.43
C ASP A 170 20.39 2.09 -10.03
N ARG A 171 19.44 2.72 -10.74
CA ARG A 171 18.95 4.06 -10.39
C ARG A 171 18.26 4.01 -9.04
N TRP A 172 17.36 3.05 -8.82
CA TRP A 172 16.64 2.93 -7.56
C TRP A 172 17.53 2.44 -6.42
N MET A 173 18.55 1.62 -6.71
CA MET A 173 19.59 1.30 -5.74
C MET A 173 20.38 2.54 -5.31
N ALA A 174 20.69 3.46 -6.23
CA ALA A 174 21.34 4.72 -5.89
C ALA A 174 20.43 5.63 -5.04
N VAL A 175 19.14 5.70 -5.34
CA VAL A 175 18.13 6.42 -4.54
C VAL A 175 18.02 5.82 -3.14
N LYS A 176 17.98 4.49 -3.01
CA LYS A 176 17.86 3.76 -1.73
C LYS A 176 18.97 4.12 -0.75
N LYS A 177 20.18 4.49 -1.22
CA LYS A 177 21.30 4.89 -0.35
C LYS A 177 21.01 6.14 0.49
N PHE A 178 20.09 6.98 0.05
CA PHE A 178 19.66 8.20 0.75
C PHE A 178 18.41 8.00 1.60
N ILE A 179 17.85 6.79 1.60
CA ILE A 179 16.68 6.45 2.40
C ILE A 179 17.20 5.74 3.63
N ASP A 180 17.02 6.40 4.78
CA ASP A 180 17.46 5.88 6.06
C ASP A 180 16.84 4.51 6.38
N ALA A 181 17.50 3.82 7.31
CA ALA A 181 16.99 2.64 8.00
C ALA A 181 15.57 2.93 8.58
N PRO A 182 14.77 1.90 8.93
CA PRO A 182 13.33 2.05 9.19
C PRO A 182 13.02 3.24 10.11
N PRO A 183 11.89 3.96 9.87
CA PRO A 183 11.42 4.97 10.82
C PRO A 183 11.36 4.35 12.22
N GLY A 184 11.62 5.17 13.25
CA GLY A 184 11.83 4.73 14.63
C GLY A 184 10.81 3.69 15.14
N LYS A 185 11.20 2.95 16.19
CA LYS A 185 10.47 1.79 16.74
C LYS A 185 8.93 1.95 16.61
N LYS A 186 8.30 1.04 15.88
CA LYS A 186 6.83 1.00 15.77
C LYS A 186 6.22 0.90 17.18
N PRO A 187 5.10 1.59 17.45
CA PRO A 187 4.45 1.50 18.75
C PRO A 187 3.98 0.06 19.00
N ALA A 188 4.17 -0.41 20.22
CA ALA A 188 3.48 -1.59 20.73
C ALA A 188 2.16 -1.14 21.36
N TYR A 189 1.11 -1.93 21.18
CA TYR A 189 -0.21 -1.64 21.75
C TYR A 189 -0.46 -2.58 22.93
N CYS A 190 -0.82 -2.01 24.08
CA CYS A 190 -1.33 -2.76 25.22
C CYS A 190 -2.85 -2.92 25.06
N GLY A 191 -3.32 -4.16 24.95
CA GLY A 191 -4.74 -4.47 24.82
C GLY A 191 -5.46 -4.51 26.16
N GLY A 192 -6.79 -4.50 26.11
CA GLY A 192 -7.62 -4.82 27.27
C GLY A 192 -7.60 -6.32 27.59
N VAL A 193 -8.00 -6.65 28.81
CA VAL A 193 -8.15 -8.03 29.27
C VAL A 193 -9.62 -8.30 29.51
N VAL A 194 -10.11 -9.43 28.99
CA VAL A 194 -11.52 -9.84 29.16
C VAL A 194 -11.69 -10.54 30.50
N ARG A 195 -12.60 -10.05 31.34
CA ARG A 195 -12.99 -10.66 32.64
C ARG A 195 -14.46 -11.01 32.65
N GLY A 196 -14.82 -12.11 33.29
CA GLY A 196 -16.22 -12.51 33.48
C GLY A 196 -16.47 -13.98 33.20
N GLU A 197 -17.64 -14.45 33.65
CA GLU A 197 -18.11 -15.84 33.50
C GLU A 197 -19.59 -15.85 33.06
N ALA A 198 -20.03 -16.97 32.49
CA ALA A 198 -21.44 -17.25 32.18
C ALA A 198 -22.18 -16.13 31.40
N GLY A 199 -21.53 -15.56 30.38
CA GLY A 199 -22.12 -14.55 29.49
C GLY A 199 -22.01 -13.10 29.98
N ASN A 200 -21.47 -12.86 31.19
CA ASN A 200 -21.24 -11.53 31.73
C ASN A 200 -19.77 -11.13 31.61
N TYR A 201 -19.35 -10.65 30.44
CA TYR A 201 -17.97 -10.23 30.17
C TYR A 201 -17.78 -8.71 30.31
N LYS A 202 -16.60 -8.31 30.78
CA LYS A 202 -16.10 -6.93 30.87
C LYS A 202 -14.71 -6.85 30.25
N ILE A 203 -14.39 -5.70 29.67
CA ILE A 203 -13.04 -5.39 29.19
C ILE A 203 -12.42 -4.44 30.21
N GLU A 204 -11.27 -4.84 30.75
CA GLU A 204 -10.52 -4.05 31.72
C GLU A 204 -9.14 -3.70 31.19
N SER A 205 -8.64 -2.52 31.55
CA SER A 205 -7.27 -2.10 31.25
C SER A 205 -6.32 -2.64 32.32
N VAL A 206 -5.18 -3.20 31.91
CA VAL A 206 -4.03 -3.43 32.81
C VAL A 206 -3.16 -2.19 32.97
N VAL A 207 -3.35 -1.19 32.11
CA VAL A 207 -2.65 0.09 32.20
C VAL A 207 -3.34 0.95 33.25
N GLN A 208 -2.59 1.34 34.29
CA GLN A 208 -3.08 2.23 35.34
C GLN A 208 -2.99 3.71 34.95
N ASP A 209 -1.86 4.13 34.36
CA ASP A 209 -1.61 5.54 34.05
C ASP A 209 -0.92 5.70 32.68
N LYS A 210 0.28 5.13 32.53
CA LYS A 210 1.01 5.09 31.26
C LYS A 210 1.39 3.66 30.91
N ALA A 211 1.08 3.26 29.67
CA ALA A 211 1.43 1.93 29.18
C ALA A 211 2.94 1.71 29.17
N THR A 212 3.35 0.59 29.75
CA THR A 212 4.73 0.11 29.81
C THR A 212 4.89 -1.20 29.02
N PRO A 213 6.13 -1.61 28.68
CA PRO A 213 6.37 -2.93 28.12
C PRO A 213 5.88 -4.09 29.01
N LEU A 214 5.86 -3.89 30.34
CA LEU A 214 5.34 -4.88 31.27
C LEU A 214 3.82 -5.04 31.10
N ASP A 215 3.08 -3.95 30.95
CA ASP A 215 1.63 -4.00 30.76
C ASP A 215 1.27 -4.75 29.47
N VAL A 216 2.04 -4.58 28.40
CA VAL A 216 1.88 -5.39 27.18
C VAL A 216 2.03 -6.88 27.48
N ALA A 217 3.08 -7.27 28.19
CA ALA A 217 3.32 -8.67 28.56
C ALA A 217 2.21 -9.23 29.47
N LEU A 218 1.76 -8.45 30.45
CA LEU A 218 0.69 -8.83 31.37
C LEU A 218 -0.64 -9.04 30.64
N THR A 219 -1.01 -8.16 29.69
CA THR A 219 -2.21 -8.37 28.85
C THR A 219 -2.18 -9.73 28.15
N PHE A 220 -1.03 -10.11 27.58
CA PHE A 220 -0.90 -11.40 26.88
C PHE A 220 -1.04 -12.57 27.84
N VAL A 221 -0.31 -12.55 28.96
CA VAL A 221 -0.33 -13.64 29.94
C VAL A 221 -1.72 -13.81 30.54
N GLU A 222 -2.40 -12.72 30.92
CA GLU A 222 -3.74 -12.80 31.51
C GLU A 222 -4.77 -13.33 30.51
N ASN A 223 -4.75 -12.88 29.25
CA ASN A 223 -5.68 -13.37 28.24
C ASN A 223 -5.43 -14.85 27.89
N ILE A 224 -4.17 -15.30 27.81
CA ILE A 224 -3.85 -16.72 27.59
C ILE A 224 -4.33 -17.61 28.74
N ASN A 225 -4.06 -17.20 29.98
CA ASN A 225 -4.47 -17.96 31.16
C ASN A 225 -5.99 -18.10 31.24
N ARG A 226 -6.75 -17.05 30.89
CA ARG A 226 -8.22 -17.10 30.89
C ARG A 226 -8.80 -17.86 29.72
N ALA A 227 -8.21 -17.79 28.53
CA ALA A 227 -8.67 -18.60 27.40
C ALA A 227 -8.47 -20.12 27.66
N SER A 228 -7.62 -20.48 28.62
CA SER A 228 -7.36 -21.86 29.03
C SER A 228 -8.26 -22.35 30.18
N GLN A 229 -9.11 -21.47 30.73
CA GLN A 229 -10.10 -21.76 31.79
C GLN A 229 -11.49 -21.93 31.18
#